data_AF-A0A816CB90-F1
#
_entry.id   AF-A0A816CB90-F1
#
_cell.length_a   1.000
_cell.length_b   1.000
_cell.length_c   1.000
_cell.angle_alpha   90.00
_cell.angle_beta   90.00
_cell.angle_gamma   90.00
#
_symmetry.space_group_name_H-M   'P 1'
#
loop_
_entity.id
_entity.type
_entity.pdbx_description
1 polymer ?
#
loop_
_entity_poly.entity_id
_entity_poly.type
_entity_poly.pdbx_seq_one_letter_code
_entity_poly.pdbx_strand_id
1 'polypeptide(L)'
;MRWSWIHIDDLAEDYVAVGRAPCNIVDGQLYNLAAPNDNPTYEALRIAMAKGQGRKEKFQYKEADDGVPSRWDTDSIINPAKAMNELGWWPRHVGFVEEIETCYKAWVAHKATQEETK
;
A
#
# COMPACT_ATOMS: atom_id res chain seq x y z
N MET A 1 1.15 -13.74 7.09
CA MET A 1 0.43 -12.77 6.27
C MET A 1 1.38 -11.72 5.71
N ARG A 2 1.40 -11.63 4.39
CA ARG A 2 1.97 -10.56 3.56
C ARG A 2 0.89 -10.02 2.64
N TRP A 3 0.87 -8.71 2.44
CA TRP A 3 -0.04 -8.06 1.50
C TRP A 3 0.74 -7.19 0.55
N SER A 4 0.36 -7.20 -0.72
CA SER A 4 0.87 -6.22 -1.68
C SER A 4 0.32 -4.82 -1.37
N TRP A 5 1.19 -3.82 -1.40
CA TRP A 5 0.84 -2.41 -1.23
C TRP A 5 1.11 -1.64 -2.52
N ILE A 6 0.54 -0.44 -2.61
CA ILE A 6 0.83 0.54 -3.66
C ILE A 6 0.63 1.93 -3.06
N HIS A 7 1.53 2.86 -3.38
CA HIS A 7 1.34 4.25 -2.99
C HIS A 7 0.18 4.87 -3.78
N ILE A 8 -0.57 5.80 -3.17
CA ILE A 8 -1.75 6.37 -3.82
C ILE A 8 -1.41 7.17 -5.09
N ASP A 9 -0.25 7.83 -5.10
CA ASP A 9 0.22 8.58 -6.28
C ASP A 9 0.60 7.62 -7.42
N ASP A 10 1.24 6.50 -7.11
CA ASP A 10 1.55 5.47 -8.12
C ASP A 10 0.28 4.84 -8.69
N LEU A 11 -0.74 4.62 -7.85
CA LEU A 11 -2.06 4.16 -8.29
C LEU A 11 -2.73 5.17 -9.23
N ALA A 12 -2.65 6.47 -8.91
CA ALA A 12 -3.21 7.52 -9.75
C ALA A 12 -2.49 7.60 -11.11
N GLU A 13 -1.17 7.43 -11.13
CA GLU A 13 -0.38 7.37 -12.37
C GLU A 13 -0.76 6.20 -13.26
N ASP A 14 -1.08 5.04 -12.69
CA ASP A 14 -1.57 3.90 -13.46
C ASP A 14 -2.92 4.19 -14.13
N TYR A 15 -3.87 4.79 -13.41
CA TYR A 15 -5.15 5.21 -14.01
C TYR A 15 -4.94 6.18 -15.18
N VAL A 16 -3.98 7.10 -15.07
CA VAL A 16 -3.61 7.99 -16.17
C VAL A 16 -2.96 7.21 -17.32
N ALA A 17 -2.13 6.20 -17.03
CA ALA A 17 -1.53 5.34 -18.05
C ALA A 17 -2.60 4.56 -18.83
N VAL A 18 -3.58 3.97 -18.14
CA VAL A 18 -4.76 3.33 -18.77
C VAL A 18 -5.51 4.31 -19.67
N GLY A 19 -5.77 5.53 -19.19
CA GLY A 19 -6.47 6.56 -19.97
C GLY A 19 -5.70 7.08 -21.19
N ARG A 20 -4.37 6.88 -21.23
CA ARG A 20 -3.51 7.25 -22.37
C ARG A 20 -3.20 6.10 -23.32
N ALA A 21 -3.42 4.86 -22.88
CA ALA A 21 -3.11 3.69 -23.67
C ALA A 21 -4.06 3.56 -24.88
N PRO A 22 -3.57 3.06 -26.03
CA PRO A 22 -4.40 2.75 -27.18
C PRO A 22 -5.58 1.84 -26.81
N CYS A 23 -6.79 2.13 -27.31
CA CYS A 23 -7.99 1.35 -26.98
C CYS A 23 -7.85 -0.14 -27.30
N ASN A 24 -7.13 -0.50 -28.37
CA ASN A 24 -6.89 -1.90 -28.73
C ASN A 24 -5.99 -2.65 -27.75
N ILE A 25 -5.29 -1.94 -26.84
CA ILE A 25 -4.52 -2.53 -25.75
C ILE A 25 -5.39 -2.72 -24.52
N VAL A 26 -6.19 -1.71 -24.13
CA VAL A 26 -6.89 -1.70 -22.83
C VAL A 26 -8.35 -2.17 -22.87
N ASP A 27 -8.97 -2.29 -24.05
CA ASP A 27 -10.38 -2.68 -24.16
C ASP A 27 -10.61 -4.12 -23.64
N GLY A 28 -11.60 -4.25 -22.75
CA GLY A 28 -11.92 -5.49 -22.05
C GLY A 28 -10.82 -6.03 -21.12
N GLN A 29 -9.75 -5.28 -20.88
CA GLN A 29 -8.64 -5.75 -20.05
C GLN A 29 -8.86 -5.49 -18.56
N LEU A 30 -8.42 -6.46 -17.75
CA LEU A 30 -8.23 -6.30 -16.31
C LEU A 30 -6.75 -6.20 -15.99
N TYR A 31 -6.41 -5.23 -15.15
CA TYR A 31 -5.06 -4.97 -14.64
C TYR A 31 -5.07 -5.04 -13.12
N ASN A 32 -4.06 -5.70 -12.57
CA ASN A 32 -3.81 -5.78 -11.15
C ASN A 32 -2.72 -4.77 -10.79
N LEU A 33 -2.90 -4.01 -9.72
CA LEU A 33 -2.03 -2.91 -9.36
C LEU A 33 -1.42 -3.15 -7.98
N ALA A 34 -0.09 -3.11 -7.94
CA ALA A 34 0.72 -3.26 -6.73
C ALA A 34 2.13 -2.74 -7.03
N ALA A 35 2.82 -2.23 -6.00
CA ALA A 35 4.24 -2.02 -6.07
C ALA A 35 4.95 -3.39 -6.10
N PRO A 36 5.77 -3.68 -7.14
CA PRO A 36 6.46 -4.95 -7.26
C PRO A 36 7.44 -5.08 -6.09
N ASN A 37 7.34 -6.19 -5.37
CA ASN A 37 8.13 -6.51 -4.18
C ASN A 37 7.79 -5.71 -2.89
N ASP A 38 6.82 -4.81 -2.89
CA ASP A 38 6.31 -4.20 -1.67
C ASP A 38 5.23 -5.11 -1.05
N ASN A 39 5.70 -6.15 -0.38
CA ASN A 39 4.85 -7.14 0.29
C ASN A 39 5.32 -7.43 1.74
N PRO A 40 5.40 -6.40 2.60
CA PRO A 40 5.88 -6.55 3.96
C PRO A 40 5.02 -7.52 4.76
N THR A 41 5.65 -8.19 5.71
CA THR A 41 4.90 -8.94 6.72
C THR A 41 4.15 -7.95 7.62
N TYR A 42 3.02 -8.39 8.15
CA TYR A 42 2.27 -7.58 9.11
C TYR A 42 3.08 -7.18 10.36
N GLU A 43 4.01 -8.04 10.78
CA GLU A 43 4.96 -7.73 11.85
C GLU A 43 5.92 -6.60 11.47
N ALA A 44 6.54 -6.67 10.27
CA ALA A 44 7.44 -5.62 9.78
C ALA A 44 6.71 -4.27 9.70
N LEU A 45 5.45 -4.28 9.24
CA LEU A 45 4.57 -3.12 9.20
C LEU A 45 4.37 -2.50 10.58
N ARG A 46 4.02 -3.32 11.59
CA ARG A 46 3.81 -2.86 12.97
C ARG A 46 5.07 -2.23 13.57
N ILE A 47 6.21 -2.88 13.40
CA ILE A 47 7.51 -2.38 13.88
C ILE A 47 7.83 -1.04 13.22
N ALA A 48 7.66 -0.94 11.90
CA ALA A 48 7.89 0.27 11.15
C ALA A 48 6.96 1.42 11.61
N MET A 49 5.68 1.13 11.85
CA MET A 49 4.72 2.12 12.35
C MET A 49 5.11 2.65 13.72
N ALA A 50 5.44 1.77 14.68
CA ALA A 50 5.85 2.21 16.01
C ALA A 50 7.13 3.06 15.95
N LYS A 51 8.09 2.66 15.12
CA LYS A 51 9.31 3.42 14.88
C LYS A 51 9.00 4.80 14.28
N GLY A 52 8.13 4.88 13.28
CA GLY A 52 7.70 6.14 12.65
C GLY A 52 6.99 7.09 13.61
N GLN A 53 6.35 6.55 14.66
CA GLN A 53 5.74 7.32 15.75
C GLN A 53 6.73 7.70 16.87
N GLY A 54 8.01 7.34 16.74
CA GLY A 54 9.02 7.55 17.79
C GLY A 54 8.85 6.64 19.01
N ARG A 55 8.05 5.57 18.93
CA ARG A 55 7.82 4.63 20.02
C ARG A 55 8.78 3.45 19.95
N LYS A 56 9.20 2.95 21.12
CA LYS A 56 9.98 1.72 21.27
C LYS A 56 9.11 0.67 21.96
N GLU A 57 8.10 0.15 21.28
CA GLU A 57 7.18 -0.81 21.91
C GLU A 57 7.66 -2.26 21.77
N LYS A 58 7.40 -3.06 22.82
CA LYS A 58 7.37 -4.52 22.76
C LYS A 58 5.94 -4.92 22.41
N PHE A 59 5.71 -5.37 21.19
CA PHE A 59 4.39 -5.85 20.78
C PHE A 59 4.04 -7.12 21.56
N GLN A 60 2.82 -7.17 22.11
CA GLN A 60 2.25 -8.40 22.64
C GLN A 60 1.26 -8.95 21.62
N TYR A 61 1.55 -10.14 21.10
CA TYR A 61 0.58 -10.87 20.29
C TYR A 61 -0.49 -11.45 21.22
N LYS A 62 -1.76 -11.22 20.85
CA LYS A 62 -2.89 -11.94 21.43
C LYS A 62 -3.33 -12.97 20.40
N GLU A 63 -3.78 -14.12 20.87
CA GLU A 63 -4.46 -15.07 19.99
C GLU A 63 -5.68 -14.38 19.36
N ALA A 64 -5.93 -14.68 18.09
CA ALA A 64 -7.13 -14.26 17.41
C ALA A 64 -8.34 -14.84 18.17
N ASP A 65 -9.33 -14.00 18.47
CA ASP A 65 -10.61 -14.50 18.94
C ASP A 65 -11.39 -15.13 17.78
N ASP A 66 -12.44 -15.89 18.10
CA ASP A 66 -13.30 -16.57 17.13
C ASP A 66 -13.98 -15.61 16.11
N GLY A 67 -13.84 -14.29 16.29
CA GLY A 67 -14.39 -13.25 15.44
C GLY A 67 -13.42 -12.65 14.42
N VAL A 68 -12.11 -12.92 14.50
CA VAL A 68 -11.15 -12.47 13.48
C VAL A 68 -11.22 -13.40 12.27
N PRO A 69 -11.61 -12.91 11.08
CA PRO A 69 -11.70 -13.78 9.91
C PRO A 69 -10.35 -14.42 9.58
N SER A 70 -10.29 -15.75 9.48
CA SER A 70 -9.08 -16.49 9.09
C SER A 70 -8.46 -16.03 7.76
N ARG A 71 -9.24 -15.33 6.93
CA ARG A 71 -8.76 -14.67 5.70
C ARG A 71 -7.64 -13.65 5.94
N TRP A 72 -7.59 -13.01 7.12
CA TRP A 72 -6.51 -12.06 7.45
C TRP A 72 -5.17 -12.76 7.66
N ASP A 73 -5.16 -14.06 7.97
CA ASP A 73 -3.91 -14.82 8.13
C ASP A 73 -3.31 -15.31 6.80
N THR A 74 -3.99 -15.08 5.68
CA THR A 74 -3.54 -15.53 4.36
C THR A 74 -2.71 -14.46 3.65
N ASP A 75 -1.65 -14.89 2.97
CA ASP A 75 -0.87 -14.02 2.10
C ASP A 75 -1.69 -13.62 0.86
N SER A 76 -1.73 -12.33 0.55
CA SER A 76 -2.36 -11.78 -0.66
C SER A 76 -1.33 -10.99 -1.45
N ILE A 77 -0.59 -11.71 -2.31
CA ILE A 77 0.46 -11.14 -3.14
C ILE A 77 -0.08 -11.00 -4.56
N ILE A 78 -0.14 -9.76 -5.04
CA ILE A 78 -0.67 -9.37 -6.34
C ILE A 78 0.47 -9.35 -7.35
N ASN A 79 0.21 -9.83 -8.56
CA ASN A 79 1.15 -9.74 -9.68
C ASN A 79 0.79 -8.55 -10.60
N PRO A 80 1.57 -7.46 -10.60
CA PRO A 80 1.31 -6.27 -11.43
C PRO A 80 1.95 -6.33 -12.83
N ALA A 81 2.62 -7.44 -13.20
CA ALA A 81 3.44 -7.49 -14.42
C ALA A 81 2.69 -7.13 -15.70
N LYS A 82 1.39 -7.44 -15.79
CA LYS A 82 0.58 -7.09 -16.96
C LYS A 82 0.47 -5.57 -17.15
N ALA A 83 0.15 -4.83 -16.08
CA ALA A 83 0.05 -3.37 -16.12
C ALA A 83 1.39 -2.76 -16.52
N MET A 84 2.47 -3.27 -15.93
CA MET A 84 3.82 -2.76 -16.17
C MET A 84 4.30 -2.99 -17.61
N ASN A 85 3.99 -4.16 -18.18
CA ASN A 85 4.39 -4.52 -19.53
C ASN A 85 3.55 -3.83 -20.62
N GLU A 86 2.23 -3.72 -20.42
CA GLU A 86 1.31 -3.24 -21.45
C GLU A 86 1.08 -1.72 -21.38
N LEU A 87 1.10 -1.14 -20.18
CA LEU A 87 0.88 0.30 -19.97
C LEU A 87 2.19 1.09 -19.87
N GLY A 88 3.33 0.39 -19.74
CA GLY A 88 4.63 1.03 -19.49
C GLY A 88 4.71 1.73 -18.13
N TRP A 89 3.77 1.45 -17.23
CA TRP A 89 3.70 2.03 -15.90
C TRP A 89 4.66 1.31 -14.94
N TRP A 90 5.37 2.08 -14.10
CA TRP A 90 6.21 1.55 -13.03
C TRP A 90 6.04 2.44 -11.80
N PRO A 91 5.74 1.84 -10.62
CA PRO A 91 5.62 2.61 -9.38
C PRO A 91 6.96 3.23 -9.01
N ARG A 92 6.92 4.46 -8.51
CA ARG A 92 8.09 5.29 -8.20
C ARG A 92 8.40 5.33 -6.72
N HIS A 93 7.43 5.00 -5.87
CA HIS A 93 7.61 4.94 -4.42
C HIS A 93 8.33 3.66 -4.00
N VAL A 94 9.19 3.78 -2.99
CA VAL A 94 10.15 2.73 -2.61
C VAL A 94 9.53 1.60 -1.79
N GLY A 95 8.35 1.86 -1.23
CA GLY A 95 7.61 0.91 -0.41
C GLY A 95 7.01 1.55 0.83
N PHE A 96 5.92 0.99 1.33
CA PHE A 96 5.20 1.59 2.46
C PHE A 96 6.02 1.60 3.76
N VAL A 97 6.85 0.58 4.00
CA VAL A 97 7.67 0.47 5.23
C VAL A 97 8.73 1.56 5.27
N GLU A 98 9.35 1.85 4.13
CA GLU A 98 10.40 2.85 3.95
C GLU A 98 9.84 4.27 4.08
N GLU A 99 8.61 4.50 3.62
CA GLU A 99 7.97 5.83 3.59
C GLU A 99 7.07 6.12 4.80
N ILE A 100 6.96 5.17 5.75
CA ILE A 100 5.99 5.21 6.83
C ILE A 100 6.07 6.46 7.71
N GLU A 101 7.29 6.98 7.92
CA GLU A 101 7.52 8.20 8.69
C GLU A 101 6.95 9.43 7.96
N THR A 102 7.17 9.50 6.65
CA THR A 102 6.63 10.57 5.79
C THR A 102 5.10 10.50 5.78
N CYS A 103 4.52 9.32 5.56
CA CYS A 103 3.08 9.10 5.58
C CYS A 103 2.46 9.49 6.94
N TYR A 104 3.10 9.12 8.04
CA TYR A 104 2.62 9.47 9.38
C TYR A 104 2.64 10.99 9.60
N LYS A 105 3.72 11.67 9.23
CA LYS A 105 3.82 13.14 9.34
C LYS A 105 2.75 13.85 8.51
N ALA A 106 2.52 13.39 7.28
CA ALA A 106 1.48 13.93 6.41
C ALA A 106 0.08 13.76 7.03
N TRP A 107 -0.21 12.60 7.62
CA TRP A 107 -1.47 12.34 8.31
C TRP A 107 -1.65 13.25 9.54
N VAL A 108 -0.63 13.42 10.38
CA VAL A 108 -0.67 14.32 11.54
C VAL A 108 -0.93 15.76 11.11
N ALA A 109 -0.22 16.24 10.08
CA ALA A 109 -0.41 17.59 9.55
C ALA A 109 -1.84 17.81 9.01
N HIS A 110 -2.37 16.85 8.24
CA HIS A 110 -3.74 16.90 7.77
C HIS A 110 -4.74 16.95 8.93
N LYS A 111 -4.56 16.11 9.96
CA LYS A 111 -5.44 16.11 11.13
C LYS A 111 -5.47 17.45 11.85
N ALA A 112 -4.31 18.10 12.03
CA ALA A 112 -4.23 19.42 12.66
C ALA A 112 -5.03 20.48 11.88
N THR A 113 -4.96 20.50 10.55
CA THR A 113 -5.75 21.44 9.72
C THR A 113 -7.25 21.24 9.85
N GLN A 114 -7.72 20.00 10.04
CA GLN A 114 -9.15 19.70 10.22
C GLN A 114 -9.68 20.13 11.60
N GLU A 115 -8.81 20.24 12.60
CA GLU A 115 -9.15 20.71 13.94
C GLU A 115 -9.22 22.25 14.01
N GLU A 116 -8.43 22.97 13.20
CA GLU A 116 -8.48 24.45 13.08
C GLU A 116 -9.70 24.97 12.30
N THR A 117 -10.33 24.11 11.50
CA THR A 117 -11.49 24.49 10.65
C THR A 117 -12.84 24.15 11.30
N LYS A 118 -12.84 23.63 12.54
CA LYS A 118 -14.04 23.31 13.34
C LYS A 118 -14.26 24.33 14.44
#